data_AF-A0A256FHG6-F1
#
_entry.id   AF-A0A256FHG6-F1
#
_cell.length_a   1.000
_cell.length_b   1.000
_cell.length_c   1.000
_cell.angle_alpha   90.00
_cell.angle_beta   90.00
_cell.angle_gamma   90.00
#
_symmetry.space_group_name_H-M   'P 1'
#
loop_
_entity.id
_entity.type
_entity.pdbx_description
1 polymer ?
#
loop_
_entity_poly.entity_id
_entity_poly.type
_entity_poly.pdbx_seq_one_letter_code
_entity_poly.pdbx_strand_id
1 'polypeptide(L)'
;MGRRKDDPQLQQAKGFPGRRKRKVEQELEAIAVAAEKSGTDVDPFPVPAEFAKAPAYWSYAIRLWKELSDIMFKQGRRRPAYRGALARYCWWMQQFFSCAEQLRKDLPKGGVTIMVKKGDGEYVPRTHPNIDFIAKAETALRLLDAEFGFTPMRDQDLIRTESFNAGQGRLPLGGTHPQSGVQRPASDDDSDADPMGLMNGADSPPPGARPN
;
A
#
# COMPACT_ATOMS: atom_id res chain seq x y z
N MET A 1 27.80 23.17 20.21
CA MET A 1 26.51 22.51 19.95
C MET A 1 26.50 21.98 18.53
N GLY A 2 26.83 20.70 18.33
CA GLY A 2 26.85 20.10 16.99
C GLY A 2 25.43 19.97 16.42
N ARG A 3 25.23 20.36 15.17
CA ARG A 3 23.95 20.24 14.46
C ARG A 3 23.49 18.78 14.44
N ARG A 4 22.23 18.52 14.80
CA ARG A 4 21.62 17.18 14.68
C ARG A 4 21.70 16.71 13.22
N LYS A 5 22.04 15.44 13.04
CA LYS A 5 22.18 14.80 11.73
C LYS A 5 20.82 14.81 11.02
N ASP A 6 20.77 15.37 9.81
CA ASP A 6 19.57 15.33 8.96
C ASP A 6 19.21 13.86 8.61
N ASP A 7 17.92 13.57 8.40
CA ASP A 7 17.48 12.23 7.98
C ASP A 7 18.06 11.82 6.62
N PRO A 8 18.33 10.52 6.38
CA PRO A 8 18.96 10.04 5.13
C PRO A 8 18.20 10.44 3.86
N GLN A 9 16.87 10.43 3.90
CA GLN A 9 16.02 10.84 2.78
C GLN A 9 16.14 12.34 2.48
N LEU A 10 16.22 13.18 3.53
CA LEU A 10 16.44 14.62 3.39
C LEU A 10 17.85 14.94 2.90
N GLN A 11 18.85 14.11 3.20
CA GLN A 11 20.21 14.26 2.69
C GLN A 11 20.32 13.88 1.21
N GLN A 12 19.61 12.84 0.77
CA GLN A 12 19.53 12.46 -0.64
C GLN A 12 18.91 13.59 -1.48
N ALA A 13 17.81 14.17 -1.00
CA ALA A 13 17.15 15.31 -1.66
C ALA A 13 18.03 16.57 -1.73
N LYS A 14 18.93 16.78 -0.76
CA LYS A 14 19.85 17.92 -0.69
C LYS A 14 21.20 17.68 -1.41
N GLY A 15 21.40 16.54 -2.07
CA GLY A 15 22.65 16.25 -2.77
C GLY A 15 23.83 15.93 -1.84
N PHE A 16 23.57 15.35 -0.67
CA PHE A 16 24.57 14.87 0.29
C PHE A 16 25.50 15.94 0.91
N PRO A 17 24.96 17.04 1.48
CA PRO A 17 25.80 18.06 2.11
C PRO A 17 26.52 17.47 3.33
N GLY A 18 27.84 17.28 3.21
CA GLY A 18 28.69 16.79 4.30
C GLY A 18 28.74 15.26 4.48
N ARG A 19 28.18 14.45 3.56
CA ARG A 19 28.30 12.98 3.61
C ARG A 19 28.59 12.40 2.24
N ARG A 20 29.32 11.28 2.20
CA ARG A 20 29.59 10.55 0.95
C ARG A 20 28.32 9.84 0.49
N LYS A 21 27.90 10.05 -0.76
CA LYS A 21 26.75 9.43 -1.45
C LYS A 21 26.60 7.94 -1.13
N ARG A 22 27.68 7.16 -1.28
CA ARG A 22 27.73 5.71 -1.00
C ARG A 22 27.31 5.33 0.44
N LYS A 23 27.61 6.16 1.44
CA LYS A 23 27.26 5.88 2.85
C LYS A 23 25.78 6.17 3.14
N VAL A 24 25.17 7.12 2.43
CA VAL A 24 23.74 7.42 2.55
C VAL A 24 22.94 6.37 1.78
N GLU A 25 23.41 5.94 0.61
CA GLU A 25 22.83 4.83 -0.15
C GLU A 25 22.88 3.52 0.64
N GLN A 26 24.01 3.17 1.26
CA GLN A 26 24.11 2.00 2.13
C GLN A 26 23.20 2.06 3.36
N GLU A 27 22.97 3.25 3.93
CA GLU A 27 22.02 3.40 5.04
C GLU A 27 20.57 3.25 4.57
N LEU A 28 20.22 3.78 3.39
CA LEU A 28 18.90 3.58 2.78
C LEU A 28 18.66 2.11 2.42
N GLU A 29 19.67 1.45 1.86
CA GLU A 29 19.64 0.03 1.52
C GLU A 29 19.57 -0.84 2.79
N ALA A 30 20.29 -0.49 3.86
CA ALA A 30 20.17 -1.15 5.16
C ALA A 30 18.79 -0.95 5.81
N ILE A 31 18.17 0.23 5.67
CA ILE A 31 16.80 0.49 6.13
C ILE A 31 15.80 -0.34 5.31
N ALA A 32 15.97 -0.43 3.99
CA ALA A 32 15.15 -1.27 3.12
C ALA A 32 15.31 -2.76 3.49
N VAL A 33 16.54 -3.24 3.64
CA VAL A 33 16.84 -4.62 4.04
C VAL A 33 16.32 -4.94 5.45
N ALA A 34 16.39 -4.00 6.39
CA ALA A 34 15.82 -4.17 7.74
C ALA A 34 14.28 -4.19 7.72
N ALA A 35 13.64 -3.39 6.85
CA ALA A 35 12.21 -3.44 6.63
C ALA A 35 11.78 -4.79 6.03
N GLU A 36 12.57 -5.33 5.10
CA GLU A 36 12.35 -6.66 4.49
C GLU A 36 12.61 -7.83 5.45
N LYS A 37 13.60 -7.73 6.35
CA LYS A 37 14.01 -8.82 7.27
C LYS A 37 13.17 -9.01 8.53
N SER A 38 12.04 -8.32 8.66
CA SER A 38 11.16 -8.50 9.83
C SER A 38 10.29 -9.78 9.74
N GLY A 39 10.26 -10.46 8.58
CA GLY A 39 9.62 -11.77 8.38
C GLY A 39 10.56 -12.94 8.70
N THR A 40 9.98 -14.07 9.09
CA THR A 40 10.70 -15.34 9.26
C THR A 40 10.28 -16.31 8.15
N ASP A 41 11.06 -17.36 7.87
CA ASP A 41 10.67 -18.39 6.90
C ASP A 41 9.35 -19.11 7.27
N VAL A 42 8.96 -19.07 8.55
CA VAL A 42 7.74 -19.69 9.10
C VAL A 42 6.52 -18.77 8.98
N ASP A 43 6.71 -17.47 9.19
CA ASP A 43 5.72 -16.44 8.91
C ASP A 43 6.42 -15.25 8.24
N PRO A 44 6.23 -15.04 6.92
CA PRO A 44 6.86 -13.94 6.22
C PRO A 44 6.23 -12.58 6.56
N PHE A 45 5.10 -12.55 7.30
CA PHE A 45 4.36 -11.32 7.59
C PHE A 45 3.75 -11.27 9.02
N PRO A 46 4.56 -11.49 10.07
CA PRO A 46 4.07 -11.47 11.44
C PRO A 46 3.51 -10.11 11.79
N VAL A 47 2.63 -10.10 12.78
CA VAL A 47 2.12 -8.87 13.39
C VAL A 47 3.31 -7.99 13.80
N PRO A 48 3.30 -6.67 13.50
CA PRO A 48 4.34 -5.74 13.91
C PRO A 48 4.62 -5.81 15.41
N ALA A 49 5.90 -5.71 15.78
CA ALA A 49 6.34 -5.85 17.16
C ALA A 49 5.69 -4.80 18.09
N GLU A 50 5.43 -3.61 17.57
CA GLU A 50 4.74 -2.52 18.26
C GLU A 50 3.34 -2.93 18.69
N PHE A 51 2.62 -3.67 17.84
CA PHE A 51 1.28 -4.15 18.13
C PHE A 51 1.31 -5.35 19.08
N ALA A 52 2.27 -6.25 18.88
CA ALA A 52 2.44 -7.42 19.72
C ALA A 52 2.80 -7.09 21.18
N LYS A 53 3.49 -5.97 21.44
CA LYS A 53 3.85 -5.51 22.80
C LYS A 53 2.64 -5.10 23.64
N ALA A 54 1.56 -4.64 23.02
CA ALA A 54 0.35 -4.18 23.72
C ALA A 54 -0.92 -4.61 22.98
N PRO A 55 -1.23 -5.92 22.97
CA PRO A 55 -2.25 -6.47 22.06
C PRO A 55 -3.68 -6.02 22.39
N ALA A 56 -3.98 -5.76 23.67
CA ALA A 56 -5.28 -5.20 24.06
C ALA A 56 -5.49 -3.79 23.50
N TYR A 57 -4.46 -2.93 23.63
CA TYR A 57 -4.49 -1.57 23.12
C TYR A 57 -4.50 -1.54 21.58
N TRP A 58 -3.77 -2.44 20.92
CA TRP A 58 -3.68 -2.50 19.45
C TRP A 58 -4.66 -3.49 18.80
N SER A 59 -5.69 -3.94 19.52
CA SER A 59 -6.58 -5.03 19.08
C SER A 59 -7.18 -4.82 17.69
N TYR A 60 -7.67 -3.62 17.38
CA TYR A 60 -8.21 -3.28 16.07
C TYR A 60 -7.14 -3.24 14.97
N ALA A 61 -5.97 -2.66 15.25
CA ALA A 61 -4.84 -2.65 14.30
C ALA A 61 -4.36 -4.07 13.99
N ILE A 62 -4.30 -4.95 15.00
CA ILE A 62 -3.95 -6.37 14.82
C ILE A 62 -5.00 -7.10 13.98
N ARG A 63 -6.28 -6.81 14.19
CA ARG A 63 -7.36 -7.38 13.39
C ARG A 63 -7.24 -6.95 11.93
N LEU A 64 -7.12 -5.65 11.67
CA LEU A 64 -6.92 -5.11 10.33
C LEU A 64 -5.67 -5.67 9.66
N TRP A 65 -4.56 -5.79 10.40
CA TRP A 65 -3.34 -6.40 9.88
C TRP A 65 -3.59 -7.80 9.32
N LYS A 66 -4.26 -8.65 10.11
CA LYS A 66 -4.57 -10.03 9.71
C LYS A 66 -5.50 -10.08 8.50
N GLU A 67 -6.57 -9.28 8.50
CA GLU A 67 -7.54 -9.23 7.40
C GLU A 67 -6.89 -8.73 6.09
N LEU A 68 -6.18 -7.60 6.14
CA LEU A 68 -5.58 -6.97 4.96
C LEU A 68 -4.37 -7.73 4.44
N SER A 69 -3.56 -8.33 5.32
CA SER A 69 -2.43 -9.17 4.89
C SER A 69 -2.90 -10.42 4.14
N ASP A 70 -4.04 -11.01 4.52
CA ASP A 70 -4.66 -12.13 3.80
C ASP A 70 -5.20 -11.69 2.43
N ILE A 71 -5.85 -10.52 2.35
CA ILE A 71 -6.29 -9.93 1.08
C ILE A 71 -5.09 -9.69 0.15
N MET A 72 -4.03 -9.08 0.66
CA MET A 72 -2.80 -8.84 -0.11
C MET A 72 -2.14 -10.14 -0.56
N PHE A 73 -2.25 -11.21 0.23
CA PHE A 73 -1.77 -12.53 -0.17
C PHE A 73 -2.55 -13.07 -1.36
N LYS A 74 -3.89 -13.03 -1.29
CA LYS A 74 -4.79 -13.46 -2.37
C LYS A 74 -4.58 -12.67 -3.66
N GLN A 75 -4.22 -11.40 -3.56
CA GLN A 75 -3.91 -10.53 -4.71
C GLN A 75 -2.47 -10.69 -5.23
N GLY A 76 -1.63 -11.53 -4.62
CA GLY A 76 -0.21 -11.65 -5.00
C GLY A 76 0.64 -10.42 -4.66
N ARG A 77 0.11 -9.52 -3.82
CA ARG A 77 0.73 -8.24 -3.42
C ARG A 77 1.37 -8.29 -2.03
N ARG A 78 1.34 -9.42 -1.32
CA ARG A 78 2.00 -9.61 -0.01
C ARG A 78 3.52 -9.73 -0.19
N ARG A 79 4.21 -8.59 -0.29
CA ARG A 79 5.68 -8.49 -0.40
C ARG A 79 6.28 -7.84 0.85
N PRO A 80 7.49 -8.26 1.31
CA PRO A 80 8.12 -7.70 2.50
C PRO A 80 8.25 -6.17 2.48
N ALA A 81 8.52 -5.57 1.32
CA ALA A 81 8.62 -4.12 1.13
C ALA A 81 7.35 -3.35 1.56
N TYR A 82 6.17 -3.96 1.43
CA TYR A 82 4.89 -3.33 1.76
C TYR A 82 4.53 -3.39 3.24
N ARG A 83 5.27 -4.17 4.02
CA ARG A 83 4.96 -4.46 5.41
C ARG A 83 4.89 -3.21 6.29
N GLY A 84 5.87 -2.31 6.14
CA GLY A 84 5.92 -1.07 6.92
C GLY A 84 4.77 -0.12 6.60
N ALA A 85 4.37 -0.04 5.33
CA ALA A 85 3.25 0.79 4.90
C ALA A 85 1.90 0.22 5.39
N LEU A 86 1.71 -1.12 5.36
CA LEU A 86 0.54 -1.75 5.98
C LEU A 86 0.47 -1.51 7.49
N ALA A 87 1.62 -1.54 8.18
CA ALA A 87 1.68 -1.33 9.62
C ALA A 87 1.24 0.09 9.97
N ARG A 88 1.74 1.06 9.20
CA ARG A 88 1.35 2.47 9.34
C ARG A 88 -0.13 2.68 9.07
N TYR A 89 -0.70 2.00 8.08
CA TYR A 89 -2.13 2.03 7.80
C TYR A 89 -2.95 1.55 9.00
N CYS A 90 -2.62 0.36 9.53
CA CYS A 90 -3.30 -0.22 10.69
C CYS A 90 -3.18 0.68 11.93
N TRP A 91 -2.02 1.32 12.12
CA TRP A 91 -1.79 2.29 13.19
C TRP A 91 -2.71 3.51 13.04
N TRP A 92 -2.73 4.15 11.87
CA TRP A 92 -3.59 5.32 11.63
C TRP A 92 -5.06 5.01 11.80
N MET A 93 -5.52 3.85 11.31
CA MET A 93 -6.90 3.40 11.47
C MET A 93 -7.28 3.25 12.94
N GLN A 94 -6.43 2.61 13.76
CA GLN A 94 -6.68 2.48 15.20
C GLN A 94 -6.76 3.85 15.89
N GLN A 95 -5.82 4.76 15.57
CA GLN A 95 -5.83 6.09 16.18
C GLN A 95 -7.04 6.91 15.75
N PHE A 96 -7.45 6.80 14.48
CA PHE A 96 -8.65 7.47 13.97
C PHE A 96 -9.90 7.08 14.76
N PHE A 97 -10.16 5.77 14.93
CA PHE A 97 -11.31 5.31 15.69
C PHE A 97 -11.20 5.59 17.19
N SER A 98 -10.00 5.50 17.77
CA SER A 98 -9.78 5.89 19.16
C SER A 98 -10.10 7.38 19.39
N CYS A 99 -9.70 8.26 18.49
CA CYS A 99 -10.01 9.68 18.55
C CYS A 99 -11.50 9.95 18.35
N ALA A 100 -12.17 9.23 17.45
CA ALA A 100 -13.61 9.33 17.24
C ALA A 100 -14.41 8.90 18.48
N GLU A 101 -14.01 7.79 19.12
CA GLU A 101 -14.62 7.35 20.38
C GLU A 101 -14.41 8.33 21.53
N GLN A 102 -13.22 8.96 21.61
CA GLN A 102 -12.96 10.03 22.58
C GLN A 102 -13.86 11.24 22.33
N LEU A 103 -13.99 11.69 21.07
CA LEU A 103 -14.91 12.78 20.72
C LEU A 103 -16.35 12.47 21.14
N ARG A 104 -16.81 11.23 20.92
CA ARG A 104 -18.15 10.80 21.34
C ARG A 104 -18.35 10.87 22.86
N LYS A 105 -17.30 10.58 23.64
CA LYS A 105 -17.34 10.65 25.12
C LYS A 105 -17.29 12.09 25.62
N ASP A 106 -16.43 12.91 25.05
CA ASP A 106 -16.19 14.29 25.48
C ASP A 106 -17.29 15.25 24.99
N LEU A 107 -17.91 14.93 23.85
CA LEU A 107 -18.96 15.71 23.20
C LEU A 107 -20.20 14.84 22.92
N PRO A 108 -20.91 14.35 23.96
CA PRO A 108 -21.99 13.37 23.80
C PRO A 108 -23.22 13.92 23.06
N LYS A 109 -23.40 15.26 23.05
CA LYS A 109 -24.47 15.95 22.30
C LYS A 109 -24.04 16.32 20.86
N GLY A 110 -22.86 15.87 20.44
CA GLY A 110 -22.19 16.36 19.24
C GLY A 110 -21.56 17.74 19.46
N GLY A 111 -20.86 18.22 18.43
CA GLY A 111 -20.15 19.49 18.44
C GLY A 111 -18.67 19.35 18.16
N VAL A 112 -17.96 20.48 18.19
CA VAL A 112 -16.53 20.55 17.84
C VAL A 112 -15.68 21.28 18.88
N THR A 113 -16.30 21.87 19.90
CA THR A 113 -15.65 22.76 20.86
C THR A 113 -15.71 22.22 22.29
N ILE A 114 -14.62 22.44 23.04
CA ILE A 114 -14.50 22.18 24.47
C ILE A 114 -14.14 23.48 25.20
N MET A 115 -14.60 23.61 26.44
CA MET A 115 -14.22 24.75 27.30
C MET A 115 -12.89 24.45 27.98
N VAL A 116 -11.89 25.28 27.71
CA VAL A 116 -10.55 25.15 28.30
C VAL A 116 -10.33 26.28 29.28
N LYS A 117 -9.92 25.95 30.51
CA LYS A 117 -9.57 26.92 31.54
C LYS A 117 -8.22 27.55 31.22
N LYS A 118 -8.17 28.88 31.12
CA LYS A 118 -6.92 29.65 31.02
C LYS A 118 -6.23 29.73 32.39
N GLY A 119 -4.96 30.16 32.38
CA GLY A 119 -4.21 30.47 33.60
C GLY A 119 -4.91 31.50 34.51
N ASP A 120 -5.64 32.45 33.90
CA ASP A 120 -6.37 33.52 34.61
C ASP A 120 -7.71 33.05 35.21
N GLY A 121 -8.06 31.77 35.08
CA GLY A 121 -9.29 31.19 35.61
C GLY A 121 -10.52 31.29 34.70
N GLU A 122 -10.47 32.13 33.66
CA GLU A 122 -11.51 32.24 32.62
C GLU A 122 -11.55 30.98 31.74
N TYR A 123 -12.75 30.56 31.33
CA TYR A 123 -12.93 29.47 30.37
C TYR A 123 -13.13 30.02 28.96
N VAL A 124 -12.42 29.45 27.98
CA VAL A 124 -12.55 29.84 26.57
C VAL A 124 -12.89 28.62 25.71
N PRO A 125 -13.82 28.75 24.75
CA PRO A 125 -14.12 27.70 23.79
C PRO A 125 -12.91 27.48 22.85
N ARG A 126 -12.47 26.22 22.74
CA ARG A 126 -11.42 25.79 21.82
C ARG A 126 -11.89 24.57 21.03
N THR A 127 -11.42 24.41 19.80
CA THR A 127 -11.67 23.19 19.03
C THR A 127 -11.06 22.00 19.74
N HIS A 128 -11.78 20.88 19.76
CA HIS A 128 -11.29 19.65 20.36
C HIS A 128 -10.07 19.13 19.56
N PRO A 129 -8.92 18.82 20.21
CA PRO A 129 -7.68 18.46 19.51
C PRO A 129 -7.82 17.22 18.61
N ASN A 130 -8.66 16.26 18.98
CA ASN A 130 -8.95 15.08 18.16
C ASN A 130 -9.58 15.40 16.79
N ILE A 131 -10.23 16.55 16.61
CA ILE A 131 -10.81 16.92 15.30
C ILE A 131 -9.69 17.20 14.30
N ASP A 132 -8.70 17.99 14.72
CA ASP A 132 -7.54 18.29 13.89
C ASP A 132 -6.71 17.02 13.62
N PHE A 133 -6.63 16.12 14.62
CA PHE A 133 -5.97 14.83 14.43
C PHE A 133 -6.69 13.95 13.42
N ILE A 134 -8.01 13.82 13.52
CA ILE A 134 -8.84 13.02 12.60
C ILE A 134 -8.70 13.53 11.16
N ALA A 135 -8.74 14.84 10.94
CA ALA A 135 -8.55 15.42 9.60
C ALA A 135 -7.16 15.08 9.01
N LYS A 136 -6.11 15.11 9.84
CA LYS A 136 -4.74 14.72 9.42
C LYS A 136 -4.64 13.23 9.16
N ALA A 137 -5.23 12.41 10.02
CA ALA A 137 -5.27 10.96 9.89
C ALA A 137 -6.01 10.55 8.61
N GLU A 138 -7.14 11.18 8.30
CA GLU A 138 -7.90 10.93 7.07
C GLU A 138 -7.08 11.19 5.81
N THR A 139 -6.32 12.29 5.81
CA THR A 139 -5.43 12.62 4.68
C THR A 139 -4.34 11.56 4.49
N ALA A 140 -3.73 11.10 5.59
CA ALA A 140 -2.72 10.05 5.55
C ALA A 140 -3.31 8.69 5.13
N LEU A 141 -4.50 8.36 5.60
CA LEU A 141 -5.21 7.12 5.26
C LEU A 141 -5.57 7.07 3.78
N ARG A 142 -6.11 8.15 3.21
CA ARG A 142 -6.45 8.21 1.77
C ARG A 142 -5.24 7.97 0.86
N LEU A 143 -4.04 8.42 1.26
CA LEU A 143 -2.81 8.17 0.52
C LEU A 143 -2.43 6.68 0.58
N LEU A 144 -2.48 6.08 1.77
CA LEU A 144 -2.17 4.66 1.96
C LEU A 144 -3.20 3.75 1.28
N ASP A 145 -4.48 4.10 1.30
CA ASP A 145 -5.54 3.36 0.59
C ASP A 145 -5.28 3.31 -0.92
N ALA A 146 -4.73 4.38 -1.48
CA ALA A 146 -4.37 4.45 -2.90
C ALA A 146 -3.15 3.57 -3.23
N GLU A 147 -2.18 3.45 -2.32
CA GLU A 147 -1.00 2.60 -2.50
C GLU A 147 -1.35 1.11 -2.54
N PHE A 148 -2.34 0.68 -1.74
CA PHE A 148 -2.72 -0.73 -1.62
C PHE A 148 -3.93 -1.15 -2.44
N GLY A 149 -4.74 -0.20 -2.90
CA GLY A 149 -5.99 -0.53 -3.58
C GLY A 149 -7.09 -1.01 -2.64
N PHE A 150 -7.12 -0.54 -1.39
CA PHE A 150 -8.15 -0.98 -0.42
C PHE A 150 -9.55 -0.46 -0.73
N THR A 151 -9.70 0.43 -1.72
CA THR A 151 -11.00 0.84 -2.24
C THR A 151 -11.19 0.29 -3.66
N PRO A 152 -12.42 -0.11 -4.06
CA PRO A 152 -12.67 -0.68 -5.38
C PRO A 152 -12.17 0.18 -6.55
N MET A 153 -12.30 1.51 -6.41
CA MET A 153 -11.79 2.46 -7.40
C MET A 153 -10.26 2.40 -7.52
N ARG A 154 -9.54 2.34 -6.38
CA ARG A 154 -8.08 2.26 -6.38
C ARG A 154 -7.55 0.91 -6.82
N ASP A 155 -8.26 -0.17 -6.51
CA ASP A 155 -7.90 -1.49 -7.01
C ASP A 155 -8.00 -1.56 -8.55
N GLN A 156 -9.06 -1.00 -9.13
CA GLN A 156 -9.19 -0.88 -10.59
C GLN A 156 -8.06 -0.04 -11.21
N ASP A 157 -7.69 1.08 -10.58
CA ASP A 157 -6.58 1.92 -11.06
C ASP A 157 -5.23 1.18 -11.04
N LEU A 158 -4.98 0.39 -9.98
CA LEU A 158 -3.79 -0.47 -9.89
C LEU A 158 -3.80 -1.56 -10.96
N ILE A 159 -4.92 -2.27 -11.13
CA ILE A 159 -5.06 -3.30 -12.18
C ILE A 159 -4.84 -2.71 -13.57
N ARG A 160 -5.37 -1.52 -13.86
CA ARG A 160 -5.14 -0.82 -15.14
C ARG A 160 -3.67 -0.52 -15.36
N THR A 161 -2.98 -0.03 -14.33
CA THR A 161 -1.56 0.32 -14.40
C THR A 161 -0.68 -0.93 -14.56
N GLU A 162 -0.96 -2.00 -13.81
CA GLU A 162 -0.29 -3.29 -13.92
C GLU A 162 -0.50 -3.89 -15.33
N SER A 163 -1.72 -3.84 -15.86
CA SER A 163 -2.06 -4.35 -17.19
C SER A 163 -1.39 -3.55 -18.32
N PHE A 164 -1.37 -2.21 -18.20
CA PHE A 164 -0.71 -1.34 -19.17
C PHE A 164 0.80 -1.58 -19.22
N ASN A 165 1.44 -1.68 -18.06
CA ASN A 165 2.88 -1.95 -17.96
C ASN A 165 3.23 -3.36 -18.48
N ALA A 166 2.39 -4.37 -18.21
CA ALA A 166 2.55 -5.71 -18.77
C ALA A 166 2.39 -5.73 -20.30
N GLY A 167 1.50 -4.89 -20.85
CA GLY A 167 1.29 -4.72 -22.28
C GLY A 167 2.46 -4.04 -23.00
N GLN A 168 3.13 -3.07 -22.37
CA GLN A 168 4.31 -2.42 -22.95
C GLN A 168 5.53 -3.33 -23.09
N GLY A 169 5.65 -4.38 -22.25
CA GLY A 169 6.67 -5.42 -22.40
C GLY A 169 6.34 -6.48 -23.46
N ARG A 170 5.13 -6.44 -24.05
CA ARG A 170 4.63 -7.36 -25.08
C ARG A 170 4.13 -6.62 -26.32
N LEU A 171 4.65 -5.43 -26.60
CA LEU A 171 4.36 -4.77 -27.88
C LEU A 171 4.99 -5.60 -29.02
N PRO A 172 4.20 -6.04 -30.02
CA PRO A 172 4.71 -6.75 -31.20
C PRO A 172 5.31 -5.76 -32.22
N LEU A 173 5.99 -4.71 -31.75
CA LEU A 173 6.57 -3.66 -32.58
C LEU A 173 8.02 -3.44 -32.17
N GLY A 174 8.90 -4.26 -32.76
CA GLY A 174 10.30 -3.99 -33.06
C GLY A 174 11.12 -3.25 -31.99
N GLY A 175 11.63 -3.97 -31.00
CA GLY A 175 12.62 -3.47 -30.06
C GLY A 175 13.57 -4.58 -29.64
N THR A 176 14.71 -4.67 -30.32
CA THR A 176 15.79 -5.62 -30.05
C THR A 176 16.52 -5.37 -28.72
N HIS A 177 16.83 -6.49 -28.04
CA HIS A 177 17.94 -6.80 -27.11
C HIS A 177 17.68 -6.88 -25.59
N PRO A 178 18.47 -7.70 -24.86
CA PRO A 178 18.98 -9.04 -25.21
C PRO A 178 18.64 -10.10 -24.14
N GLN A 179 18.57 -11.35 -24.60
CA GLN A 179 18.41 -12.55 -23.77
C GLN A 179 19.55 -12.69 -22.75
N SER A 180 19.20 -12.92 -21.49
CA SER A 180 20.04 -13.64 -20.53
C SER A 180 19.29 -14.93 -20.17
N GLY A 181 19.87 -16.05 -20.57
CA GLY A 181 19.16 -17.31 -20.80
C GLY A 181 19.02 -18.24 -19.61
N VAL A 182 18.24 -19.29 -19.83
CA VAL A 182 18.44 -20.64 -19.31
C VAL A 182 17.96 -21.62 -20.38
N GLN A 183 18.85 -22.53 -20.75
CA GLN A 183 18.64 -23.62 -21.70
C GLN A 183 17.87 -24.76 -21.02
N ARG A 184 16.75 -25.21 -21.60
CA ARG A 184 16.18 -26.55 -21.38
C ARG A 184 15.54 -27.04 -22.70
N PRO A 185 15.62 -28.35 -23.01
CA PRO A 185 15.44 -28.84 -24.37
C PRO A 185 13.98 -28.99 -24.76
N ALA A 186 13.77 -28.98 -26.07
CA ALA A 186 12.53 -29.09 -26.80
C ALA A 186 11.82 -30.45 -26.61
N SER A 187 10.50 -30.41 -26.71
CA SER A 187 9.67 -31.51 -27.21
C SER A 187 8.63 -30.93 -28.16
N ASP A 188 8.59 -31.51 -29.35
CA ASP A 188 7.80 -31.17 -30.54
C ASP A 188 6.29 -31.04 -30.29
N ASP A 189 5.64 -30.10 -30.97
CA ASP A 189 4.65 -30.46 -32.01
C ASP A 189 4.31 -29.24 -32.89
N ASP A 190 4.37 -29.45 -34.20
CA ASP A 190 3.96 -28.54 -35.25
C ASP A 190 2.42 -28.50 -35.33
N SER A 191 1.84 -27.30 -35.42
CA SER A 191 0.96 -26.92 -36.53
C SER A 191 0.29 -25.57 -36.26
N ASP A 192 0.65 -24.61 -37.12
CA ASP A 192 -0.11 -23.43 -37.54
C ASP A 192 -1.54 -23.28 -36.98
N ALA A 193 -1.69 -22.38 -36.01
CA ALA A 193 -2.94 -21.68 -35.76
C ALA A 193 -2.73 -20.19 -36.07
N ASP A 194 -3.00 -19.84 -37.33
CA ASP A 194 -3.04 -18.47 -37.84
C ASP A 194 -3.92 -17.58 -36.92
N PRO A 195 -3.36 -16.51 -36.31
CA PRO A 195 -4.08 -15.66 -35.37
C PRO A 195 -5.17 -14.78 -36.01
N MET A 196 -5.40 -14.87 -37.33
CA MET A 196 -6.51 -14.19 -38.02
C MET A 196 -7.83 -14.99 -38.04
N GLY A 197 -7.84 -16.24 -37.57
CA GLY A 197 -9.03 -17.11 -37.61
C GLY A 197 -10.16 -16.77 -36.62
N LEU A 198 -9.93 -15.87 -35.65
CA LEU A 198 -10.89 -15.58 -34.57
C LEU A 198 -12.02 -14.61 -34.95
N MET A 199 -12.00 -14.00 -36.15
CA MET A 199 -13.08 -13.10 -36.60
C MET A 199 -14.18 -13.77 -37.45
N ASN A 200 -14.01 -15.05 -37.84
CA ASN A 200 -15.03 -15.77 -38.64
C ASN A 200 -16.03 -16.57 -37.80
N GLY A 201 -15.95 -16.52 -36.46
CA GLY A 201 -16.88 -17.23 -35.56
C GLY A 201 -18.24 -16.53 -35.36
N ALA A 202 -18.49 -15.39 -36.01
CA ALA A 202 -19.69 -14.56 -35.80
C ALA A 202 -20.84 -14.82 -36.79
N ASP A 203 -20.66 -15.68 -37.81
CA ASP A 203 -21.76 -16.06 -38.71
C ASP A 203 -22.39 -17.39 -38.26
N SER A 204 -23.14 -17.32 -37.16
CA SER A 204 -24.14 -18.35 -36.86
C SER A 204 -25.41 -18.06 -37.67
N PRO A 205 -25.99 -19.02 -38.41
CA PRO A 205 -27.24 -18.79 -39.11
C PRO A 205 -28.36 -18.50 -38.08
N PRO A 206 -29.26 -17.53 -38.36
CA PRO A 206 -30.29 -17.13 -37.41
C PRO A 206 -31.25 -18.29 -37.11
N PRO A 207 -31.72 -18.40 -35.85
CA PRO A 207 -32.54 -19.53 -35.41
C PRO A 207 -33.89 -19.52 -36.15
N GLY A 208 -34.13 -20.53 -36.98
CA GLY A 208 -35.42 -20.73 -37.68
C GLY A 208 -35.34 -21.42 -39.05
N ALA A 209 -34.17 -21.55 -39.66
CA ALA A 209 -34.06 -22.24 -40.95
C ALA A 209 -34.05 -23.77 -40.75
N ARG A 210 -35.20 -24.42 -40.98
CA ARG A 210 -35.27 -25.88 -41.13
C ARG A 210 -34.72 -26.26 -42.51
N PRO A 211 -33.80 -27.24 -42.62
CA PRO A 211 -33.41 -27.79 -43.92
C PRO A 211 -34.53 -28.68 -44.48
N ASN A 212 -34.82 -28.51 -45.78
CA ASN A 212 -35.54 -29.49 -46.61
C ASN A 212 -34.56 -30.57 -47.09
#